data_AF-A0A103EET4-F1
#
_entry.id   AF-A0A103EET4-F1
#
_cell.length_a   1.000
_cell.length_b   1.000
_cell.length_c   1.000
_cell.angle_alpha   90.00
_cell.angle_beta   90.00
_cell.angle_gamma   90.00
#
_symmetry.space_group_name_H-M   'P 1'
#
loop_
_entity.id
_entity.type
_entity.pdbx_description
1 polymer ?
#
loop_
_entity_poly.entity_id
_entity_poly.type
_entity_poly.pdbx_seq_one_letter_code
_entity_poly.pdbx_strand_id
1 'polypeptide(L)'
;MRSARGEAGLIVTGGIAPNERGRPAPGSAMLTTEAQAECYRIVTRAVHEQGGAVAMQILHFGRYAYQPALVAPSALKAPTNPFVPHALMADEVEETIRRCGHCRGA
;
A
#
# COMPACT_ATOMS: atom_id res chain seq x y z
N MET A 1 11.16 14.06 -12.30
CA MET A 1 11.62 12.82 -11.64
C MET A 1 13.04 12.48 -12.15
N ARG A 2 14.10 12.46 -11.32
CA ARG A 2 15.47 12.18 -11.82
C ARG A 2 15.61 10.76 -12.38
N SER A 3 15.03 9.77 -11.71
CA SER A 3 15.12 8.36 -12.10
C SER A 3 14.42 8.02 -13.42
N ALA A 4 13.50 8.87 -13.90
CA ALA A 4 12.81 8.68 -15.18
C ALA A 4 13.62 9.16 -16.39
N ARG A 5 14.79 9.80 -16.18
CA ARG A 5 15.56 10.50 -17.23
C ARG A 5 16.67 9.68 -17.88
N GLY A 6 16.76 8.35 -17.70
CA GLY A 6 17.74 7.64 -18.53
C GLY A 6 18.10 6.19 -18.29
N GLU A 7 17.63 5.49 -17.23
CA GLU A 7 18.18 4.14 -16.96
C GLU A 7 17.16 3.09 -16.49
N ALA A 8 16.01 3.50 -15.91
CA ALA A 8 15.02 2.56 -15.41
C ALA A 8 13.95 2.22 -16.47
N GLY A 9 13.80 0.93 -16.80
CA GLY A 9 12.71 0.46 -17.69
C GLY A 9 11.32 0.51 -17.04
N LEU A 10 11.23 0.47 -15.71
CA LEU A 10 10.00 0.64 -14.94
C LEU A 10 10.34 1.19 -13.55
N ILE A 11 9.60 2.20 -13.11
CA ILE A 11 9.62 2.68 -11.73
C ILE A 11 8.52 1.98 -10.95
N VAL A 12 8.81 1.50 -9.74
CA VAL A 12 7.79 1.04 -8.79
C VAL A 12 7.75 2.04 -7.62
N THR A 13 6.55 2.50 -7.25
CA THR A 13 6.40 3.41 -6.11
C THR A 13 6.81 2.72 -4.80
N GLY A 14 6.97 3.50 -3.73
CA GLY A 14 6.87 2.94 -2.38
C GLY A 14 5.51 2.29 -2.14
N GLY A 15 5.44 1.43 -1.13
CA GLY A 15 4.22 0.69 -0.78
C GLY A 15 3.09 1.59 -0.29
N ILE A 16 1.93 1.47 -0.92
CA ILE A 16 0.71 2.21 -0.60
C ILE A 16 -0.33 1.23 -0.03
N ALA A 17 -0.87 1.55 1.14
CA ALA A 17 -1.80 0.66 1.81
C ALA A 17 -3.18 0.63 1.12
N PRO A 18 -3.88 -0.52 1.10
CA PRO A 18 -5.24 -0.62 0.58
C PRO A 18 -6.32 -0.25 1.61
N ASN A 19 -5.97 -0.21 2.89
CA ASN A 19 -6.85 0.15 4.00
C ASN A 19 -6.02 0.55 5.23
N GLU A 20 -6.68 1.06 6.28
CA GLU A 20 -6.00 1.56 7.48
C GLU A 20 -5.20 0.46 8.21
N ARG A 21 -5.78 -0.74 8.39
CA ARG A 21 -5.16 -1.87 9.10
C ARG A 21 -3.93 -2.43 8.37
N GLY A 22 -3.84 -2.20 7.07
CA GLY A 22 -2.73 -2.58 6.21
C GLY A 22 -1.58 -1.57 6.17
N ARG A 23 -1.74 -0.37 6.75
CA ARG A 23 -0.68 0.66 6.77
C ARG A 23 0.53 0.24 7.61
N PRO A 24 1.74 0.70 7.25
CA PRO A 24 2.93 0.46 8.06
C PRO A 24 2.85 1.13 9.42
N ALA A 25 2.30 2.34 9.49
CA ALA A 25 2.10 3.10 10.72
C ALA A 25 0.96 4.12 10.52
N PRO A 26 0.38 4.67 11.59
CA PRO A 26 -0.66 5.70 11.48
C PRO A 26 -0.17 6.90 10.65
N GLY A 27 -1.02 7.39 9.75
CA GLY A 27 -0.69 8.51 8.85
C GLY A 27 0.18 8.13 7.63
N SER A 28 0.56 6.86 7.48
CA SER A 28 1.27 6.40 6.28
C SER A 28 0.38 6.39 5.04
N ALA A 29 1.02 6.35 3.87
CA ALA A 29 0.37 6.45 2.57
C ALA A 29 -0.66 5.33 2.33
N MET A 30 -1.79 5.69 1.71
CA MET A 30 -2.91 4.80 1.41
C MET A 30 -3.65 5.25 0.16
N LEU A 31 -4.37 4.31 -0.45
CA LEU A 31 -5.23 4.56 -1.61
C LEU A 31 -6.61 3.94 -1.38
N THR A 32 -7.51 4.72 -0.81
CA THR A 32 -8.88 4.33 -0.45
C THR A 32 -9.95 5.26 -1.00
N THR A 33 -9.55 6.38 -1.62
CA THR A 33 -10.46 7.37 -2.22
C THR A 33 -9.86 7.91 -3.52
N GLU A 34 -10.71 8.33 -4.44
CA GLU A 34 -10.30 8.98 -5.71
C GLU A 34 -9.48 10.25 -5.46
N ALA A 35 -9.76 11.00 -4.39
CA ALA A 35 -8.98 12.18 -4.05
C ALA A 35 -7.52 11.83 -3.70
N GLN A 36 -7.30 10.69 -3.01
CA GLN A 36 -5.95 10.19 -2.76
C GLN A 36 -5.27 9.74 -4.05
N ALA A 37 -6.03 9.11 -4.97
CA ALA A 37 -5.51 8.72 -6.28
C ALA A 37 -5.07 9.92 -7.11
N GLU A 38 -5.84 11.01 -7.06
CA GLU A 38 -5.52 12.22 -7.78
C GLU A 38 -4.17 12.81 -7.34
N CYS A 39 -3.85 12.75 -6.04
CA CYS A 39 -2.55 13.17 -5.54
C CYS A 39 -1.38 12.41 -6.20
N TYR A 40 -1.55 11.14 -6.56
CA TYR A 40 -0.51 10.35 -7.21
C TYR A 40 -0.36 10.64 -8.71
N ARG A 41 -1.34 11.29 -9.37
CA ARG A 41 -1.24 11.63 -10.80
C ARG A 41 -0.08 12.56 -11.10
N ILE A 42 0.36 13.38 -10.14
CA ILE A 42 1.56 14.23 -10.28
C ILE A 42 2.81 13.38 -10.55
N VAL A 43 2.97 12.25 -9.85
CA VAL A 43 4.10 11.33 -10.02
C VAL A 43 4.00 10.64 -11.37
N THR A 44 2.84 10.08 -11.69
CA THR A 44 2.60 9.38 -12.96
C THR A 44 2.86 10.29 -14.16
N ARG A 45 2.33 11.51 -14.14
CA ARG A 45 2.57 12.51 -15.18
C ARG A 45 4.06 12.84 -15.30
N ALA A 46 4.75 13.11 -14.20
CA ALA A 46 6.16 13.46 -14.22
C ALA A 46 7.07 12.32 -14.72
N VAL A 47 6.66 11.06 -14.61
CA VAL A 47 7.38 9.91 -15.21
C VAL A 47 7.07 9.79 -16.69
N HIS A 48 5.80 9.88 -17.08
CA HIS A 48 5.38 9.78 -18.48
C HIS A 48 5.89 10.93 -19.34
N GLU A 49 5.96 12.15 -18.82
CA GLU A 49 6.56 13.33 -19.50
C GLU A 49 8.06 13.12 -19.82
N GLN A 50 8.73 12.18 -19.17
CA GLN A 50 10.12 11.80 -19.45
C GLN A 50 10.22 10.51 -20.29
N GLY A 51 9.10 9.98 -20.79
CA GLY A 51 9.04 8.75 -21.58
C GLY A 51 9.20 7.45 -20.78
N GLY A 52 9.15 7.51 -19.44
CA GLY A 52 9.26 6.33 -18.58
C GLY A 52 7.92 5.66 -18.29
N ALA A 53 7.97 4.48 -17.64
CA ALA A 53 6.81 3.78 -17.11
C ALA A 53 6.84 3.73 -15.57
N VAL A 54 5.67 3.71 -14.93
CA VAL A 54 5.54 3.59 -13.47
C VAL A 54 4.40 2.65 -13.08
N ALA A 55 4.63 1.84 -12.04
CA ALA A 55 3.63 1.00 -11.40
C ALA A 55 3.51 1.34 -9.91
N MET A 56 2.28 1.32 -9.38
CA MET A 56 2.04 1.50 -7.96
C MET A 56 2.13 0.18 -7.22
N GLN A 57 2.90 0.15 -6.12
CA GLN A 57 2.93 -0.99 -5.23
C GLN A 57 1.79 -0.90 -4.20
N ILE A 58 0.78 -1.76 -4.33
CA ILE A 58 -0.19 -1.97 -3.26
C ILE A 58 0.40 -2.93 -2.24
N LEU A 59 0.50 -2.48 -0.98
CA LEU A 59 1.20 -3.20 0.07
C LEU A 59 0.39 -3.23 1.38
N HIS A 60 0.19 -4.43 1.92
CA HIS A 60 -0.43 -4.64 3.21
C HIS A 60 0.63 -5.16 4.20
N PHE A 61 0.93 -4.40 5.26
CA PHE A 61 2.03 -4.72 6.18
C PHE A 61 1.74 -5.88 7.14
N GLY A 62 0.47 -6.23 7.33
CA GLY A 62 0.07 -7.38 8.15
C GLY A 62 0.65 -7.33 9.57
N ARG A 63 1.23 -8.44 10.05
CA ARG A 63 1.88 -8.50 11.38
C ARG A 63 3.14 -7.62 11.54
N TYR A 64 3.60 -6.97 10.46
CA TYR A 64 4.72 -6.02 10.50
C TYR A 64 4.26 -4.56 10.52
N ALA A 65 2.95 -4.30 10.53
CA ALA A 65 2.43 -2.95 10.75
C ALA A 65 2.70 -2.51 12.20
N TYR A 66 3.26 -1.33 12.37
CA TYR A 66 3.57 -0.70 13.65
C TYR A 66 2.39 0.14 14.13
N GLN A 67 1.26 -0.54 14.38
CA GLN A 67 0.04 0.08 14.89
C GLN A 67 -0.79 -0.94 15.67
N PRO A 68 -1.58 -0.53 16.69
CA PRO A 68 -2.36 -1.46 17.51
C PRO A 68 -3.44 -2.26 16.75
N ALA A 69 -3.95 -1.72 15.64
CA ALA A 69 -5.02 -2.33 14.86
C ALA A 69 -4.54 -3.34 13.78
N LEU A 70 -3.26 -3.74 13.84
CA LEU A 70 -2.65 -4.63 12.86
C LEU A 70 -3.33 -6.00 12.79
N VAL A 71 -3.28 -6.62 11.61
CA VAL A 71 -3.93 -7.90 11.32
C VAL A 71 -3.00 -8.92 10.70
N ALA A 72 -3.32 -10.19 10.87
CA ALA A 72 -2.61 -11.29 10.25
C ALA A 72 -3.51 -12.53 10.09
N PRO A 73 -3.08 -13.56 9.36
CA PRO A 73 -3.82 -14.84 9.28
C PRO A 73 -3.93 -15.57 10.63
N SER A 74 -3.11 -15.22 11.61
CA SER A 74 -3.11 -15.80 12.95
C SER A 74 -2.59 -14.80 13.97
N ALA A 75 -2.94 -14.97 15.25
CA ALA A 75 -2.50 -14.12 16.37
C ALA A 75 -1.03 -14.38 16.78
N LEU A 76 -0.13 -14.41 15.79
CA LEU A 76 1.30 -14.67 15.97
C LEU A 76 2.07 -13.36 15.84
N LYS A 77 2.61 -12.89 16.97
CA LYS A 77 3.43 -11.67 17.04
C LYS A 77 4.68 -11.82 16.18
N ALA A 78 5.05 -10.77 15.43
CA ALA A 78 6.35 -10.72 14.77
C ALA A 78 7.47 -10.48 15.82
N PRO A 79 8.70 -11.00 15.60
CA PRO A 79 9.78 -10.92 16.60
C PRO A 79 10.11 -9.50 17.08
N THR A 80 10.03 -8.53 16.18
CA THR A 80 10.41 -7.13 16.42
C THR A 80 9.21 -6.19 16.58
N ASN A 81 7.97 -6.71 16.52
CA ASN A 81 6.77 -5.88 16.64
C ASN A 81 6.25 -5.92 18.08
N PRO A 82 5.96 -4.77 18.72
CA PRO A 82 5.39 -4.74 20.06
C PRO A 82 3.94 -5.23 20.10
N PHE A 83 3.20 -5.20 18.99
CA PHE A 83 1.77 -5.51 18.95
C PHE A 83 1.49 -6.95 18.49
N VAL A 84 0.55 -7.62 19.17
CA VAL A 84 -0.01 -8.90 18.72
C VAL A 84 -1.10 -8.63 17.70
N PRO A 85 -1.05 -9.22 16.48
CA PRO A 85 -2.07 -8.97 15.47
C PRO A 85 -3.41 -9.60 15.84
N HIS A 86 -4.49 -8.96 15.40
CA HIS A 86 -5.79 -9.61 15.30
C HIS A 86 -5.75 -10.68 14.21
N ALA A 87 -6.22 -11.90 14.54
CA ALA A 87 -6.35 -12.98 13.57
C ALA A 87 -7.58 -12.74 12.70
N LEU A 88 -7.39 -12.58 11.40
CA LEU A 88 -8.48 -12.31 10.46
C LEU A 88 -9.47 -13.48 10.39
N MET A 89 -10.75 -13.15 10.43
CA MET A 89 -11.84 -14.04 10.05
C MET A 89 -12.02 -14.07 8.53
N ALA A 90 -12.74 -15.07 8.01
CA ALA A 90 -12.89 -15.28 6.57
C ALA A 90 -13.50 -14.06 5.85
N ASP A 91 -14.51 -13.43 6.44
CA ASP A 91 -15.14 -12.20 5.95
C ASP A 91 -14.19 -10.99 5.95
N GLU A 92 -13.32 -10.87 6.96
CA GLU A 92 -12.29 -9.82 7.02
C GLU A 92 -11.18 -10.04 5.97
N VAL A 93 -10.86 -11.29 5.65
CA VAL A 93 -9.97 -11.64 4.52
C VAL A 93 -10.60 -11.20 3.20
N GLU A 94 -11.88 -11.52 2.98
CA GLU A 94 -12.61 -11.10 1.79
C GLU A 94 -12.73 -9.57 1.69
N GLU A 95 -12.91 -8.87 2.81
CA GLU A 95 -12.83 -7.41 2.82
C GLU A 95 -11.44 -6.94 2.38
N THR A 96 -10.38 -7.52 2.92
CA THR A 96 -9.00 -7.16 2.57
C THR A 96 -8.74 -7.34 1.07
N ILE A 97 -9.22 -8.43 0.48
CA ILE A 97 -9.14 -8.69 -0.97
C ILE A 97 -9.88 -7.60 -1.75
N ARG A 98 -11.11 -7.28 -1.36
CA ARG A 98 -11.91 -6.21 -2.00
C ARG A 98 -11.20 -4.86 -1.94
N ARG A 99 -10.56 -4.52 -0.81
CA ARG A 99 -9.78 -3.29 -0.64
C ARG A 99 -8.59 -3.24 -1.59
N CYS A 100 -7.84 -4.33 -1.74
CA CYS A 100 -6.77 -4.43 -2.72
C CYS A 100 -7.29 -4.26 -4.17
N GLY A 101 -8.46 -4.82 -4.47
CA GLY A 101 -9.12 -4.67 -5.77
C GLY A 101 -9.53 -3.23 -6.09
N HIS A 102 -10.08 -2.51 -5.11
CA HIS A 102 -10.51 -1.12 -5.27
C HIS A 102 -9.35 -0.19 -5.68
N CYS A 103 -8.13 -0.43 -5.17
CA CYS A 103 -6.95 0.34 -5.53
C CYS A 103 -6.56 0.27 -7.02
N ARG A 104 -7.07 -0.70 -7.80
CA ARG A 104 -6.83 -0.78 -9.25
C ARG A 104 -7.68 0.20 -10.06
N GLY A 105 -8.81 0.65 -9.52
CA GLY A 105 -9.77 1.51 -10.21
C GLY A 105 -9.72 2.99 -9.80
N ALA A 106 -8.97 3.31 -8.74
CA ALA A 106 -8.81 4.67 -8.22
C ALA A 106 -7.71 5.45 -8.97
#